data_AF-A0A0P9EWC2-F1
#
_entry.id   AF-A0A0P9EWC2-F1
#
_cell.length_a   1.000
_cell.length_b   1.000
_cell.length_c   1.000
_cell.angle_alpha   90.00
_cell.angle_beta   90.00
_cell.angle_gamma   90.00
#
_symmetry.space_group_name_H-M   'P 1'
#
loop_
_entity.id
_entity.type
_entity.pdbx_description
1 polymer ?
#
loop_
_entity_poly.entity_id
_entity_poly.type
_entity_poly.pdbx_seq_one_letter_code
_entity_poly.pdbx_strand_id
1 'polypeptide(L)'
;MLESQAARTVPLSAGQRARLIIEMVPLGFFVLALLFVVFYLPRLTGTPPSLALILFLGLVVAVMAWIALQRLRDLTAGAALVEEDRLERLVRSRSASGPQAFHGRFERLGRMRLSRAAYKTGQNGARYRVFYSPASRIVWALEPLEG
;
A
#
# COMPACT_ATOMS: atom_id res chain seq x y z
N MET A 1 -11.85 27.38 -22.85
CA MET A 1 -11.00 27.54 -21.66
C MET A 1 -10.93 26.19 -20.97
N LEU A 2 -9.82 25.47 -21.17
CA LEU A 2 -9.53 24.18 -20.55
C LEU A 2 -8.79 24.46 -19.25
N GLU A 3 -9.50 24.58 -18.14
CA GLU A 3 -8.86 24.49 -16.83
C GLU A 3 -8.52 23.02 -16.58
N SER A 4 -7.31 22.65 -16.95
CA SER A 4 -6.65 21.44 -16.48
C SER A 4 -6.59 21.50 -14.95
N GLN A 5 -7.52 20.84 -14.27
CA GLN A 5 -7.43 20.60 -12.83
C GLN A 5 -6.17 19.77 -12.56
N ALA A 6 -5.08 20.48 -12.28
CA ALA A 6 -3.81 19.89 -11.88
C ALA A 6 -4.04 19.02 -10.65
N ALA A 7 -3.78 17.73 -10.79
CA ALA A 7 -3.80 16.76 -9.71
C ALA A 7 -2.98 17.29 -8.52
N ARG A 8 -3.66 17.62 -7.43
CA ARG A 8 -3.04 18.16 -6.22
C ARG A 8 -2.43 17.00 -5.42
N THR A 9 -1.19 16.65 -5.74
CA THR A 9 -0.40 15.64 -5.03
C THR A 9 -0.02 16.14 -3.65
N VAL A 10 -0.50 15.50 -2.58
CA VAL A 10 -0.10 15.80 -1.20
C VAL A 10 1.21 15.07 -0.89
N PRO A 11 2.29 15.76 -0.48
CA PRO A 11 3.55 15.11 -0.17
C PRO A 11 3.43 14.26 1.11
N LEU A 12 3.83 12.99 1.02
CA LEU A 12 3.94 12.05 2.15
C LEU A 12 4.82 12.63 3.26
N SER A 13 4.36 12.54 4.52
CA SER A 13 5.09 13.06 5.68
C SER A 13 6.38 12.27 5.94
N ALA A 14 7.38 12.90 6.57
CA ALA A 14 8.67 12.29 6.88
C ALA A 14 8.55 10.96 7.66
N GLY A 15 7.54 10.84 8.53
CA GLY A 15 7.26 9.62 9.27
C GLY A 15 6.73 8.46 8.40
N GLN A 16 5.97 8.77 7.34
CA GLN A 16 5.49 7.76 6.38
C GLN A 16 6.63 7.27 5.48
N ARG A 17 7.55 8.16 5.08
CA ARG A 17 8.77 7.78 4.35
C ARG A 17 9.70 6.90 5.19
N ALA A 18 9.91 7.25 6.47
CA ALA A 18 10.74 6.46 7.37
C ALA A 18 10.19 5.05 7.60
N ARG A 19 8.87 4.91 7.77
CA ARG A 19 8.22 3.59 7.94
C ARG A 19 8.35 2.70 6.70
N LEU A 20 8.27 3.30 5.51
CA LEU A 20 8.49 2.59 4.24
C LEU A 20 9.93 2.12 4.05
N ILE A 21 10.90 2.92 4.47
CA ILE A 21 12.32 2.53 4.46
C ILE A 21 12.55 1.37 5.42
N ILE A 22 11.99 1.43 6.64
CA ILE A 22 12.07 0.34 7.63
C ILE A 22 11.44 -0.95 7.10
N GLU A 23 10.32 -0.86 6.39
CA GLU A 23 9.66 -2.02 5.78
C GLU A 23 10.41 -2.58 4.56
N MET A 24 11.36 -1.83 3.97
CA MET A 24 12.24 -2.32 2.90
C MET A 24 13.53 -3.00 3.42
N VAL A 25 13.88 -2.84 4.70
CA VAL A 25 15.06 -3.48 5.32
C VAL A 25 15.11 -4.99 5.10
N PRO A 26 14.00 -5.76 5.21
CA PRO A 26 14.04 -7.20 4.97
C PRO A 26 14.42 -7.57 3.53
N LEU A 27 13.97 -6.79 2.54
CA LEU A 27 14.36 -7.01 1.13
C LEU A 27 15.87 -6.83 0.96
N GLY A 28 16.42 -5.74 1.50
CA GLY A 28 17.86 -5.48 1.46
C GLY A 28 18.68 -6.60 2.11
N PHE A 29 18.21 -7.12 3.25
CA PHE A 29 18.84 -8.25 3.93
C PHE A 29 18.86 -9.52 3.06
N PHE A 30 17.74 -9.90 2.46
CA PHE A 30 17.67 -11.10 1.62
C PHE A 30 18.45 -10.96 0.30
N VAL A 31 18.51 -9.77 -0.29
CA VAL A 31 19.36 -9.49 -1.45
C VAL A 31 20.84 -9.64 -1.06
N LEU A 32 21.24 -9.08 0.08
CA LEU A 32 22.62 -9.19 0.57
C LEU A 32 22.98 -10.65 0.89
N ALA A 33 22.05 -11.40 1.50
CA ALA A 33 22.21 -12.82 1.77
C ALA A 33 22.36 -13.63 0.48
N LEU A 34 21.58 -13.32 -0.57
CA LEU A 34 21.70 -13.99 -1.87
C LEU A 34 23.06 -13.70 -2.52
N LEU A 35 23.50 -12.44 -2.50
CA LEU A 35 24.82 -12.06 -3.01
C LEU A 35 25.95 -12.73 -2.23
N PHE A 36 25.82 -12.79 -0.90
CA PHE A 36 26.80 -13.48 -0.05
C PHE A 36 26.88 -14.97 -0.40
N VAL A 37 25.73 -15.65 -0.52
CA VAL A 37 25.67 -17.07 -0.88
C VAL A 37 26.26 -17.30 -2.27
N VAL A 38 25.93 -16.50 -3.28
CA VAL A 38 26.38 -16.73 -4.65
C VAL A 38 27.86 -16.37 -4.87
N PHE A 39 28.34 -15.25 -4.29
CA PHE A 39 29.66 -14.69 -4.62
C PHE A 39 30.73 -14.89 -3.55
N TYR A 40 30.35 -14.97 -2.27
CA TYR A 40 31.31 -15.01 -1.16
C TYR A 40 31.43 -16.41 -0.54
N LEU A 41 30.31 -17.11 -0.36
CA LEU A 41 30.31 -18.44 0.24
C LEU A 41 31.22 -19.44 -0.51
N PRO A 42 31.20 -19.56 -1.86
CA PRO A 42 32.09 -20.49 -2.55
C PRO A 42 33.57 -20.13 -2.42
N ARG A 43 33.91 -18.85 -2.23
CA ARG A 43 35.29 -18.39 -1.98
C ARG A 43 35.78 -18.75 -0.57
N LEU A 44 34.87 -18.87 0.39
CA LEU A 44 35.19 -19.21 1.78
C LEU A 44 35.20 -20.71 2.03
N THR A 45 34.25 -21.45 1.46
CA THR A 45 34.05 -22.88 1.74
C THR A 45 34.63 -23.78 0.66
N GLY A 46 35.13 -23.23 -0.45
CA GLY A 46 35.63 -23.98 -1.61
C GLY A 46 34.57 -24.85 -2.31
N THR A 47 33.31 -24.74 -1.89
CA THR A 47 32.20 -25.58 -2.34
C THR A 47 31.12 -24.71 -2.97
N PRO A 48 30.63 -25.07 -4.17
CA PRO A 48 29.55 -24.33 -4.80
C PRO A 48 28.26 -24.48 -3.97
N PRO A 49 27.49 -23.39 -3.80
CA PRO A 49 26.22 -23.44 -3.10
C PRO A 49 25.23 -24.31 -3.85
N SER A 50 24.33 -24.96 -3.11
CA SER A 50 23.32 -25.82 -3.72
C SER A 50 22.35 -25.00 -4.58
N LEU A 51 22.03 -25.52 -5.77
CA LEU A 51 21.09 -24.88 -6.69
C LEU A 51 19.72 -24.63 -6.00
N ALA A 52 19.28 -25.57 -5.15
CA ALA A 52 18.06 -25.45 -4.37
C ALA A 52 18.08 -24.23 -3.41
N LEU A 53 19.22 -23.95 -2.75
CA LEU A 53 19.37 -22.80 -1.87
C LEU A 53 19.32 -21.48 -2.66
N ILE A 54 19.98 -21.43 -3.81
CA ILE A 54 19.99 -20.26 -4.69
C ILE A 54 18.57 -19.98 -5.21
N LEU A 55 17.86 -21.02 -5.67
CA LEU A 55 16.48 -20.90 -6.16
C LEU A 55 15.53 -20.48 -5.03
N PHE A 56 15.69 -21.03 -3.83
CA PHE A 56 14.88 -20.66 -2.67
C PHE A 56 15.10 -19.18 -2.28
N LEU A 57 16.34 -18.74 -2.10
CA LEU A 57 16.62 -17.32 -1.81
C LEU A 57 16.16 -16.41 -2.95
N GLY A 58 16.38 -16.82 -4.21
CA GLY A 58 15.91 -16.09 -5.38
C GLY A 58 14.39 -15.91 -5.39
N LEU A 59 13.64 -16.96 -5.06
CA LEU A 59 12.18 -16.89 -4.93
C LEU A 59 11.75 -15.96 -3.80
N VAL A 60 12.39 -16.03 -2.63
CA VAL A 60 12.11 -15.13 -1.50
C VAL A 60 12.35 -13.67 -1.90
N VAL A 61 13.49 -13.38 -2.56
CA VAL A 61 13.80 -12.04 -3.07
C VAL A 61 12.76 -11.60 -4.11
N ALA A 62 12.36 -12.47 -5.03
CA ALA A 62 11.36 -12.16 -6.05
C ALA A 62 9.99 -11.83 -5.44
N VAL A 63 9.52 -12.61 -4.46
CA VAL A 63 8.26 -12.35 -3.74
C VAL A 63 8.35 -11.03 -2.99
N MET A 64 9.45 -10.77 -2.28
CA MET A 64 9.65 -9.53 -1.54
C MET A 64 9.75 -8.31 -2.47
N ALA A 65 10.44 -8.44 -3.60
CA ALA A 65 10.53 -7.41 -4.62
C ALA A 65 9.17 -7.14 -5.27
N TRP A 66 8.37 -8.19 -5.48
CA TRP A 66 7.00 -8.07 -5.97
C TRP A 66 6.11 -7.31 -4.99
N ILE A 67 6.16 -7.65 -3.70
CA ILE A 67 5.42 -6.93 -2.65
C ILE A 67 5.89 -5.47 -2.57
N ALA A 68 7.21 -5.23 -2.62
CA ALA A 68 7.77 -3.88 -2.62
C ALA A 68 7.35 -3.09 -3.86
N LEU A 69 7.27 -3.72 -5.03
CA LEU A 69 6.81 -3.11 -6.28
C LEU A 69 5.31 -2.82 -6.25
N GLN A 70 4.49 -3.69 -5.65
CA GLN A 70 3.07 -3.42 -5.41
C GLN A 70 2.89 -2.21 -4.50
N ARG A 71 3.65 -2.12 -3.40
CA ARG A 71 3.63 -0.96 -2.50
C ARG A 71 4.18 0.30 -3.17
N LEU A 72 5.22 0.18 -3.97
CA LEU A 72 5.79 1.29 -4.74
C LEU A 72 4.81 1.73 -5.83
N ARG A 73 4.04 0.83 -6.46
CA ARG A 73 2.92 1.21 -7.34
C ARG A 73 1.80 1.92 -6.58
N ASP A 74 1.45 1.48 -5.38
CA ASP A 74 0.49 2.21 -4.53
C ASP A 74 1.01 3.60 -4.11
N LEU A 75 2.33 3.78 -4.02
CA LEU A 75 2.97 5.06 -3.65
C LEU A 75 3.24 5.98 -4.84
N THR A 76 3.68 5.43 -5.98
CA THR A 76 3.88 6.14 -7.25
C THR A 76 2.57 6.43 -7.95
N ALA A 77 1.51 5.65 -7.65
CA ALA A 77 0.14 6.07 -7.92
C ALA A 77 -0.10 7.46 -7.35
N GLY A 78 0.53 7.86 -6.22
CA GLY A 78 0.87 9.24 -5.83
C GLY A 78 -0.27 10.26 -5.71
N ALA A 79 -1.46 9.83 -6.10
CA ALA A 79 -2.66 10.55 -6.39
C ALA A 79 -3.74 9.52 -6.11
N ALA A 80 -4.37 9.67 -4.95
CA ALA A 80 -5.66 9.08 -4.77
C ALA A 80 -6.54 9.60 -5.92
N LEU A 81 -7.17 8.69 -6.66
CA LEU A 81 -8.19 9.10 -7.61
C LEU A 81 -9.26 9.83 -6.80
N VAL A 82 -9.54 11.05 -7.22
CA VAL A 82 -10.47 11.94 -6.58
C VAL A 82 -11.79 11.78 -7.31
N GLU A 83 -12.70 11.05 -6.70
CA GLU A 83 -14.05 10.86 -7.25
C GLU A 83 -15.07 11.34 -6.23
N GLU A 84 -16.03 12.13 -6.68
CA GLU A 84 -17.12 12.60 -5.85
C GLU A 84 -18.17 11.49 -5.76
N ASP A 85 -18.34 10.94 -4.56
CA ASP A 85 -19.26 9.84 -4.34
C ASP A 85 -19.97 9.97 -2.98
N ARG A 86 -21.15 9.38 -2.89
CA ARG A 86 -21.97 9.41 -1.68
C ARG A 86 -21.66 8.21 -0.83
N LEU A 87 -21.35 8.44 0.45
CA LEU A 87 -21.13 7.37 1.41
C LEU A 87 -22.48 6.84 1.91
N GLU A 88 -22.95 5.71 1.38
CA GLU A 88 -24.24 5.12 1.77
C GLU A 88 -24.21 4.55 3.19
N ARG A 89 -23.14 3.80 3.51
CA ARG A 89 -23.08 3.04 4.76
C ARG A 89 -21.65 2.77 5.22
N LEU A 90 -21.41 3.07 6.49
CA LEU A 90 -20.24 2.68 7.24
C LEU A 90 -20.46 1.35 7.97
N VAL A 91 -19.49 0.44 7.82
CA VAL A 91 -19.50 -0.86 8.49
C VAL A 91 -18.18 -1.03 9.22
N ARG A 92 -18.26 -1.29 10.53
CA ARG A 92 -17.12 -1.67 11.36
C ARG A 92 -17.16 -3.18 11.59
N SER A 93 -16.22 -3.91 11.00
CA SER A 93 -16.07 -5.33 11.34
C SER A 93 -15.24 -5.44 12.61
N ARG A 94 -15.81 -6.02 13.68
CA ARG A 94 -15.03 -6.48 14.83
C ARG A 94 -14.34 -7.78 14.43
N SER A 95 -13.02 -7.73 14.27
CA SER A 95 -12.24 -8.96 14.24
C SER A 95 -11.95 -9.37 15.68
N ALA A 96 -12.19 -10.64 16.01
CA ALA A 96 -11.90 -11.21 17.33
C ALA A 96 -10.39 -11.38 17.59
N SER A 97 -9.56 -11.32 16.54
CA SER A 97 -8.14 -11.70 16.60
C SER A 97 -7.22 -10.82 15.72
N GLY A 98 -7.69 -9.73 15.12
CA GLY A 98 -6.90 -8.95 14.16
C GLY A 98 -7.20 -7.44 14.15
N PRO A 99 -6.41 -6.65 13.41
CA PRO A 99 -6.61 -5.21 13.30
C PRO A 99 -8.03 -4.90 12.79
N GLN A 100 -8.71 -3.96 13.44
CA GLN A 100 -10.06 -3.55 13.04
C GLN A 100 -10.06 -3.06 11.59
N ALA A 101 -10.89 -3.71 10.76
CA ALA A 101 -11.14 -3.27 9.40
C ALA A 101 -12.40 -2.38 9.37
N PHE A 102 -12.25 -1.22 8.75
CA PHE A 102 -13.33 -0.27 8.50
C PHE A 102 -13.72 -0.38 7.04
N HIS A 103 -15.01 -0.40 6.74
CA HIS A 103 -15.52 -0.51 5.39
C HIS A 103 -16.57 0.57 5.15
N GLY A 104 -16.53 1.15 3.95
CA GLY A 104 -17.51 2.12 3.47
C GLY A 104 -18.14 1.59 2.20
N ARG A 105 -19.46 1.67 2.09
CA ARG A 105 -20.17 1.47 0.83
C ARG A 105 -20.47 2.83 0.24
N PHE A 106 -20.02 3.02 -0.98
CA PHE A 106 -20.25 4.22 -1.78
C PHE A 106 -21.19 3.89 -2.95
N GLU A 107 -21.96 4.87 -3.39
CA GLU A 107 -23.02 4.71 -4.39
C GLU A 107 -22.48 4.24 -5.75
N ARG A 108 -21.37 4.83 -6.22
CA ARG A 108 -20.74 4.48 -7.51
C ARG A 108 -19.54 3.54 -7.36
N LEU A 109 -18.70 3.78 -6.36
CA LEU A 109 -17.45 3.04 -6.09
C LEU A 109 -17.70 1.68 -5.41
N GLY A 110 -18.90 1.44 -4.89
CA GLY A 110 -19.26 0.20 -4.22
C GLY A 110 -18.56 0.04 -2.87
N ARG A 111 -18.27 -1.22 -2.48
CA ARG A 111 -17.67 -1.51 -1.17
C ARG A 111 -16.15 -1.30 -1.20
N MET A 112 -15.69 -0.33 -0.42
CA MET A 112 -14.28 0.03 -0.26
C MET A 112 -13.83 -0.15 1.19
N ARG A 113 -12.52 -0.41 1.39
CA ARG A 113 -11.92 -0.45 2.72
C ARG A 113 -11.50 0.96 3.13
N LEU A 114 -11.84 1.38 4.33
CA LEU A 114 -11.53 2.70 4.85
C LEU A 114 -10.27 2.67 5.72
N SER A 115 -9.45 3.72 5.60
CA SER A 115 -8.46 4.04 6.62
C SER A 115 -9.16 4.45 7.93
N ARG A 116 -8.44 4.37 9.05
CA ARG A 116 -8.97 4.80 10.36
C ARG A 116 -9.32 6.29 10.39
N ALA A 117 -8.60 7.12 9.64
CA ALA A 117 -8.87 8.54 9.51
C ALA A 117 -10.15 8.79 8.69
N ALA A 118 -10.26 8.15 7.52
CA ALA A 118 -11.45 8.25 6.67
C ALA A 118 -12.72 7.76 7.39
N TYR A 119 -12.64 6.68 8.17
CA TYR A 119 -13.77 6.21 8.97
C TYR A 119 -14.25 7.22 10.02
N LYS A 120 -13.33 7.99 10.63
CA LYS A 120 -13.70 9.02 11.61
C LYS A 120 -14.40 10.21 10.96
N THR A 121 -14.02 10.55 9.73
CA THR A 121 -14.60 11.68 8.97
C THR A 121 -15.91 11.32 8.29
N GLY A 122 -16.11 10.05 7.92
CA GLY A 122 -17.29 9.60 7.19
C GLY A 122 -18.58 9.72 8.02
N GLN A 123 -19.60 10.32 7.41
CA GLN A 123 -20.99 10.31 7.83
C GLN A 123 -21.85 9.65 6.75
N ASN A 124 -22.76 8.77 7.17
CA ASN A 124 -23.67 8.12 6.24
C ASN A 124 -24.57 9.16 5.58
N GLY A 125 -24.75 9.03 4.27
CA GLY A 125 -25.62 9.89 3.46
C GLY A 125 -24.98 11.18 2.94
N ALA A 126 -23.77 11.53 3.39
CA ALA A 126 -23.06 12.73 2.93
C ALA A 126 -22.25 12.46 1.64
N ARG A 127 -22.04 13.51 0.85
CA ARG A 127 -21.20 13.48 -0.35
C ARG A 127 -19.78 13.81 0.03
N TYR A 128 -18.86 12.99 -0.44
CA TYR A 128 -17.44 13.16 -0.19
C TYR A 128 -16.68 13.19 -1.50
N ARG A 129 -15.63 14.00 -1.48
CA ARG A 129 -14.52 13.84 -2.38
C ARG A 129 -13.68 12.68 -1.84
N VAL A 130 -13.81 11.52 -2.49
CA VAL A 130 -13.23 10.26 -2.05
C VAL A 130 -11.83 10.12 -2.61
N PHE A 131 -10.84 10.03 -1.73
CA PHE A 131 -9.46 9.79 -2.11
C PHE A 131 -9.15 8.30 -1.97
N TYR A 132 -9.14 7.55 -3.07
CA TYR A 132 -8.94 6.09 -3.04
C TYR A 132 -7.82 5.57 -3.96
N SER A 133 -7.23 4.42 -3.59
CA SER A 133 -6.38 3.63 -4.49
C SER A 133 -7.23 2.61 -5.25
N PRO A 134 -7.25 2.65 -6.60
CA PRO A 134 -8.03 1.71 -7.40
C PRO A 134 -7.50 0.27 -7.31
N ALA A 135 -6.19 0.10 -7.12
CA ALA A 135 -5.55 -1.22 -7.07
C ALA A 135 -5.86 -1.98 -5.77
N SER A 136 -5.82 -1.28 -4.63
CA SER A 136 -6.06 -1.87 -3.31
C SER A 136 -7.48 -1.65 -2.77
N ARG A 137 -8.32 -0.84 -3.45
CA ARG A 137 -9.67 -0.46 -3.02
C ARG A 137 -9.71 0.11 -1.61
N ILE A 138 -8.67 0.88 -1.27
CA ILE A 138 -8.54 1.55 0.03
C ILE A 138 -8.82 3.03 -0.15
N VAL A 139 -9.75 3.54 0.66
CA VAL A 139 -10.04 4.96 0.81
C VAL A 139 -9.15 5.53 1.91
N TRP A 140 -8.26 6.43 1.51
CA TRP A 140 -7.26 7.04 2.37
C TRP A 140 -7.82 8.22 3.15
N ALA A 141 -8.57 9.08 2.46
CA ALA A 141 -9.18 10.27 3.01
C ALA A 141 -10.59 10.49 2.42
N LEU A 142 -11.42 11.16 3.20
CA LEU A 142 -12.71 11.67 2.79
C LEU A 142 -12.69 13.16 3.10
N GLU A 143 -12.94 13.98 2.09
CA GLU A 143 -13.09 15.41 2.25
C GLU A 143 -14.57 15.74 2.00
N PRO A 144 -15.29 16.31 2.97
CA PRO A 144 -16.68 16.67 2.78
C PRO A 144 -16.78 17.72 1.68
N LEU A 145 -17.63 17.44 0.68
CA LEU A 145 -18.06 18.47 -0.25
C LEU A 145 -19.15 19.23 0.50
N GLU A 146 -18.80 20.37 1.09
CA GLU A 146 -19.77 21.23 1.77
C GLU A 146 -20.99 21.46 0.85
N GLY A 147 -22.18 21.25 1.40
CA GLY A 147 -23.43 21.76 0.89
C GLY A 147 -23.84 22.95 1.74
#